data_AF-A0A9Q2PHQ8-F1
#
_entry.id   AF-A0A9Q2PHQ8-F1
#
_cell.length_a   1.000
_cell.length_b   1.000
_cell.length_c   1.000
_cell.angle_alpha   90.00
_cell.angle_beta   90.00
_cell.angle_gamma   90.00
#
_symmetry.space_group_name_H-M   'P 1'
#
loop_
_entity.id
_entity.type
_entity.pdbx_description
1 polymer ?
#
loop_
_entity_poly.entity_id
_entity_poly.type
_entity_poly.pdbx_seq_one_letter_code
_entity_poly.pdbx_strand_id
1 'polypeptide(L)'
;MTFPCRIPVLHEAYGGSGEDELGNEVEGWAPAKKVLVFGWEPPKSTEPILAGHDRVIVDVMLYAKQSLCTRPKDRLVLAGVRHEVIGYPADPNNNPWWQPGMVTIYLKRIEG
;
A
#
# COMPACT_ATOMS: atom_id res chain seq x y z
N MET A 1 17.18 4.27 15.86
CA MET A 1 17.59 4.81 14.54
C MET A 1 16.34 5.24 13.79
N THR A 2 16.36 6.39 13.12
CA THR A 2 15.20 6.88 12.35
C THR A 2 15.58 6.94 10.89
N PHE A 3 14.83 6.22 10.05
CA PHE A 3 15.02 6.29 8.60
C PHE A 3 14.39 7.59 8.05
N PRO A 4 15.12 8.35 7.22
CA PRO A 4 14.58 9.57 6.64
C PRO A 4 13.61 9.21 5.51
N CYS A 5 12.31 9.44 5.71
CA CYS A 5 11.32 9.42 4.64
C CYS A 5 11.34 10.75 3.90
N ARG A 6 11.75 10.74 2.63
CA ARG A 6 11.93 11.96 1.82
C ARG A 6 11.22 11.91 0.48
N ILE A 7 10.74 10.72 0.07
CA ILE A 7 10.15 10.57 -1.25
C ILE A 7 8.64 10.82 -1.13
N PRO A 8 8.08 11.82 -1.83
CA PRO A 8 6.66 12.13 -1.73
C PRO A 8 5.81 11.18 -2.57
N VAL A 9 4.69 10.75 -1.99
CA VAL A 9 3.62 9.98 -2.66
C VAL A 9 2.27 10.55 -2.22
N LEU A 10 1.19 10.18 -2.91
CA LEU A 10 -0.17 10.53 -2.48
C LEU A 10 -0.85 9.31 -1.88
N HIS A 11 -1.53 9.47 -0.75
CA HIS A 11 -2.31 8.45 -0.07
C HIS A 11 -3.78 8.83 -0.07
N GLU A 12 -4.63 7.92 -0.52
CA GLU A 12 -6.09 8.03 -0.52
C GLU A 12 -6.62 6.93 0.41
N ALA A 13 -7.08 7.33 1.60
CA ALA A 13 -7.59 6.38 2.58
C ALA A 13 -8.96 5.85 2.16
N TYR A 14 -9.16 4.54 2.24
CA TYR A 14 -10.45 3.93 1.93
C TYR A 14 -11.49 4.35 2.98
N GLY A 15 -12.60 4.91 2.52
CA GLY A 15 -13.69 5.43 3.34
C GLY A 15 -14.82 4.44 3.59
N GLY A 16 -14.78 3.24 2.97
CA GLY A 16 -15.88 2.29 2.97
C GLY A 16 -16.72 2.38 1.71
N SER A 17 -17.81 1.63 1.70
CA SER A 17 -18.86 1.74 0.71
C SER A 17 -19.94 2.72 1.16
N GLY A 18 -20.30 3.66 0.29
CA GLY A 18 -21.53 4.45 0.37
C GLY A 18 -22.59 3.90 -0.56
N GLU A 19 -23.76 4.54 -0.61
CA GLU A 19 -24.79 4.29 -1.60
C GLU A 19 -24.90 5.49 -2.55
N ASP A 20 -25.05 5.22 -3.86
CA ASP A 20 -25.37 6.26 -4.84
C ASP A 20 -26.86 6.66 -4.78
N GLU A 21 -27.28 7.64 -5.58
CA GLU A 21 -28.68 8.11 -5.64
C GLU A 21 -29.68 7.02 -6.07
N LEU A 22 -29.20 5.90 -6.59
CA LEU A 22 -29.98 4.76 -7.06
C LEU A 22 -29.93 3.58 -6.07
N GLY A 23 -29.26 3.73 -4.92
CA GLY A 23 -29.11 2.70 -3.90
C GLY A 23 -28.06 1.64 -4.22
N ASN A 24 -27.14 1.89 -5.16
CA ASN A 24 -26.03 0.98 -5.43
C ASN A 24 -24.86 1.27 -4.50
N GLU A 25 -24.20 0.21 -4.05
CA GLU A 25 -22.99 0.29 -3.24
C GLU A 25 -21.81 0.86 -4.06
N VAL A 26 -21.29 2.02 -3.66
CA VAL A 26 -20.15 2.69 -4.28
C VAL A 26 -18.99 2.80 -3.31
N GLU A 27 -17.83 2.30 -3.70
CA GLU A 27 -16.61 2.45 -2.92
C GLU A 27 -16.11 3.91 -2.94
N GLY A 28 -15.72 4.42 -1.77
CA GLY A 28 -15.24 5.79 -1.60
C GLY A 28 -13.83 5.87 -1.03
N TRP A 29 -13.07 6.87 -1.46
CA TRP A 29 -11.75 7.20 -0.92
C TRP A 29 -11.69 8.66 -0.49
N ALA A 30 -10.97 8.92 0.59
CA ALA A 30 -10.69 10.28 1.04
C ALA A 30 -9.79 11.03 0.04
N PRO A 31 -9.84 12.37 0.02
CA PRO A 31 -8.96 13.17 -0.83
C PRO A 31 -7.48 12.80 -0.67
N ALA A 32 -6.78 12.76 -1.79
CA ALA A 32 -5.37 12.40 -1.85
C ALA A 32 -4.50 13.31 -0.96
N LYS A 33 -3.85 12.72 0.05
CA LYS A 33 -2.96 13.40 0.97
C LYS A 33 -1.50 13.11 0.63
N LYS A 34 -0.68 14.16 0.54
CA LYS A 34 0.76 13.99 0.36
C LYS A 34 1.41 13.42 1.62
N VAL A 35 2.12 12.31 1.47
CA VAL A 35 2.89 11.65 2.54
C VAL A 35 4.32 11.37 2.07
N LEU A 36 5.26 11.27 3.01
CA LEU A 36 6.65 10.96 2.72
C LEU A 36 6.94 9.50 3.06
N VAL A 37 7.54 8.78 2.13
CA VAL A 37 7.96 7.38 2.28
C VAL A 37 9.48 7.26 2.17
N PHE A 38 10.01 6.11 2.56
CA PHE A 38 11.44 5.84 2.45
C PHE A 38 11.82 5.50 1.01
N GLY A 39 11.02 4.66 0.34
CA GLY A 39 11.19 4.29 -1.05
C GLY A 39 10.29 3.14 -1.44
N TRP A 40 10.42 2.67 -2.68
CA TRP A 40 9.70 1.52 -3.19
C TRP A 40 10.53 0.82 -4.27
N GLU A 41 10.27 -0.47 -4.47
CA GLU A 41 10.93 -1.31 -5.47
C GLU A 41 9.93 -2.28 -6.13
N PRO A 42 10.20 -2.81 -7.33
CA PRO A 42 9.47 -3.94 -7.88
C PRO A 42 9.49 -5.15 -6.93
N PRO A 43 8.49 -6.05 -6.98
CA PRO A 43 8.46 -7.24 -6.15
C PRO A 43 9.70 -8.11 -6.39
N LYS A 44 10.30 -8.60 -5.30
CA LYS A 44 11.30 -9.66 -5.37
C LYS A 44 10.58 -11.00 -5.52
N SER A 45 10.42 -11.51 -6.74
CA SER A 45 9.97 -12.88 -6.95
C SER A 45 11.17 -13.81 -7.13
N THR A 46 11.37 -14.73 -6.19
CA THR A 46 12.31 -15.86 -6.32
C THR A 46 11.63 -17.16 -6.74
N GLU A 47 10.30 -17.17 -6.90
CA GLU A 47 9.56 -18.38 -7.30
C GLU A 47 9.28 -18.42 -8.81
N PRO A 48 9.50 -19.56 -9.47
CA PRO A 48 9.12 -19.75 -10.87
C PRO A 48 7.60 -19.68 -11.03
N ILE A 49 7.15 -19.03 -12.10
CA ILE A 49 5.74 -18.90 -12.45
C ILE A 49 5.21 -20.28 -12.87
N LEU A 50 4.58 -21.00 -11.93
CA LEU A 50 3.83 -22.22 -12.20
C LEU A 50 2.39 -21.84 -12.59
N ALA A 51 1.95 -22.27 -13.78
CA ALA A 51 0.58 -22.08 -14.23
C ALA A 51 -0.41 -22.81 -13.29
N GLY A 52 -1.49 -22.14 -12.89
CA GLY A 52 -2.57 -22.72 -12.07
C GLY A 52 -2.63 -22.25 -10.61
N HIS A 53 -1.75 -21.36 -10.17
CA HIS A 53 -1.87 -20.71 -8.86
C HIS A 53 -2.52 -19.32 -8.97
N ASP A 54 -3.62 -19.12 -8.25
CA ASP A 54 -4.24 -17.80 -8.03
C ASP A 54 -3.32 -17.00 -7.10
N ARG A 55 -2.38 -16.25 -7.68
CA ARG A 55 -1.45 -15.42 -6.92
C ARG A 55 -1.96 -14.00 -6.93
N VAL A 56 -2.04 -13.39 -5.74
CA VAL A 56 -2.20 -11.95 -5.64
C VAL A 56 -0.94 -11.31 -6.22
N ILE A 57 -1.09 -10.66 -7.38
CA ILE A 57 0.01 -10.00 -8.07
C ILE A 57 0.40 -8.76 -7.26
N VAL A 58 1.53 -8.83 -6.58
CA VAL A 58 2.20 -7.66 -5.99
C VAL A 58 3.04 -7.03 -7.08
N ASP A 59 2.75 -5.78 -7.43
CA ASP A 59 3.48 -5.03 -8.46
C ASP A 59 4.57 -4.13 -7.87
N VAL A 60 4.41 -3.71 -6.61
CA VAL A 60 5.36 -2.82 -5.92
C VAL A 60 5.42 -3.15 -4.42
N MET A 61 6.62 -3.13 -3.86
CA MET A 61 6.88 -3.10 -2.41
C MET A 61 7.26 -1.68 -1.99
N LEU A 62 6.47 -1.08 -1.10
CA LEU A 62 6.70 0.28 -0.60
C LEU A 62 7.11 0.26 0.87
N TYR A 63 8.10 1.07 1.22
CA TYR A 63 8.63 1.19 2.58
C TYR A 63 8.21 2.51 3.21
N ALA A 64 7.42 2.45 4.27
CA ALA A 64 6.91 3.62 4.97
C ALA A 64 7.05 3.49 6.49
N LYS A 65 6.87 4.60 7.20
CA LYS A 65 6.75 4.56 8.66
C LYS A 65 5.48 3.81 9.05
N GLN A 66 5.56 3.05 10.14
CA GLN A 66 4.40 2.36 10.72
C GLN A 66 3.23 3.33 10.99
N SER A 67 3.54 4.58 11.37
CA SER A 67 2.55 5.65 11.63
C SER A 67 1.72 6.07 10.41
N LEU A 68 2.05 5.61 9.20
CA LEU A 68 1.20 5.84 8.02
C LEU A 68 -0.10 5.05 8.11
N CYS A 69 -0.13 3.94 8.87
CA CYS A 69 -1.33 3.16 9.18
C CYS A 69 -2.19 2.79 7.96
N THR A 70 -1.55 2.44 6.83
CA THR A 70 -2.27 2.02 5.62
C THR A 70 -3.08 0.75 5.84
N ARG A 71 -4.25 0.68 5.22
CA ARG A 71 -5.19 -0.43 5.32
C ARG A 71 -5.42 -1.08 3.95
N PRO A 72 -5.92 -2.32 3.89
CA PRO A 72 -6.38 -2.90 2.63
C PRO A 72 -7.35 -1.96 1.91
N LYS A 73 -7.27 -1.89 0.58
CA LYS A 73 -8.02 -0.97 -0.30
C LYS A 73 -7.62 0.50 -0.26
N ASP A 74 -6.77 0.94 0.66
CA ASP A 74 -6.17 2.27 0.53
C ASP A 74 -5.44 2.38 -0.81
N ARG A 75 -5.39 3.57 -1.39
CA ARG A 75 -4.66 3.80 -2.64
C ARG A 75 -3.44 4.66 -2.41
N LEU A 76 -2.38 4.33 -3.14
CA LEU A 76 -1.14 5.10 -3.18
C LEU A 76 -0.80 5.46 -4.63
N VAL A 77 -0.54 6.75 -4.87
CA VAL A 77 -0.09 7.26 -6.17
C VAL A 77 1.41 7.41 -6.14
N LEU A 78 2.09 6.56 -6.90
CA LEU A 78 3.54 6.51 -7.02
C LEU A 78 3.93 7.01 -8.42
N ALA A 79 4.66 8.13 -8.50
CA ALA A 79 5.07 8.72 -9.77
C ALA A 79 3.93 8.89 -10.79
N GLY A 80 2.74 9.25 -10.32
CA GLY A 80 1.53 9.42 -11.15
C GLY A 80 0.74 8.14 -11.42
N VAL A 81 1.23 6.97 -11.01
CA VAL A 81 0.55 5.68 -11.20
C VAL A 81 -0.18 5.28 -9.92
N ARG A 82 -1.47 4.97 -10.04
CA ARG A 82 -2.29 4.51 -8.92
C ARG A 82 -2.05 3.04 -8.63
N HIS A 83 -1.95 2.75 -7.34
CA HIS A 83 -1.86 1.40 -6.81
C HIS A 83 -2.80 1.25 -5.62
N GLU A 84 -3.30 0.04 -5.42
CA GLU A 84 -4.11 -0.35 -4.27
C GLU A 84 -3.26 -1.15 -3.28
N VAL A 85 -3.48 -0.90 -1.99
CA VAL A 85 -2.87 -1.64 -0.88
C VAL A 85 -3.47 -3.02 -0.76
N ILE A 86 -2.61 -4.02 -0.87
CA ILE A 86 -2.94 -5.42 -0.74
C ILE A 86 -2.69 -5.85 0.71
N GLY A 87 -3.74 -6.29 1.39
CA GLY A 87 -3.64 -6.82 2.73
C GLY A 87 -3.10 -5.79 3.73
N TYR A 88 -2.64 -6.29 4.88
CA TYR A 88 -2.03 -5.45 5.90
C TYR A 88 -0.52 -5.33 5.68
N PRO A 89 0.10 -4.18 6.01
CA PRO A 89 1.55 -4.02 5.91
C PRO A 89 2.29 -5.10 6.71
N ALA A 90 3.37 -5.62 6.13
CA ALA A 90 4.30 -6.48 6.85
C ALA A 90 5.09 -5.63 7.86
N ASP A 91 4.87 -5.92 9.14
CA ASP A 91 5.35 -5.13 10.25
C ASP A 91 6.43 -5.89 11.06
N PRO A 92 7.72 -5.52 10.91
CA PRO A 92 8.80 -6.14 11.67
C PRO A 92 8.90 -5.63 13.11
N ASN A 93 8.10 -4.65 13.56
CA ASN A 93 8.31 -3.96 14.83
C ASN A 93 7.81 -4.73 16.06
N ASN A 94 7.07 -5.83 15.88
CA ASN A 94 6.53 -6.63 16.98
C ASN A 94 7.54 -7.66 17.50
N ASN A 95 8.73 -7.21 17.93
CA ASN A 95 9.75 -8.07 18.55
C ASN A 95 10.65 -7.26 19.50
N PRO A 96 11.33 -7.91 20.48
CA PRO A 96 12.11 -7.21 21.49
C PRO A 96 13.53 -6.77 21.06
N TRP A 97 14.01 -7.16 19.87
CA TRP A 97 15.40 -6.94 19.47
C TRP A 97 15.58 -5.85 18.43
N TRP A 98 14.62 -5.67 17.51
CA TRP A 98 14.76 -4.75 16.39
C TRP A 98 13.43 -4.11 16.01
N GLN A 99 13.34 -2.80 16.20
CA GLN A 99 12.12 -2.02 15.96
C GLN A 99 12.46 -0.78 15.12
N PRO A 100 12.57 -0.92 13.78
CA PRO A 100 12.99 0.17 12.91
C PRO A 100 11.97 1.31 12.77
N GLY A 101 10.72 1.13 13.22
CA GLY A 101 9.60 2.05 13.02
C GLY A 101 9.08 2.09 11.58
N MET A 102 9.48 1.10 10.77
CA MET A 102 9.18 0.98 9.33
C MET A 102 8.33 -0.26 9.07
N VAL A 103 7.51 -0.21 8.01
CA VAL A 103 6.69 -1.32 7.52
C VAL A 103 6.87 -1.47 6.01
N THR A 104 6.58 -2.68 5.50
CA THR A 104 6.51 -2.95 4.06
C THR A 104 5.06 -3.05 3.63
N ILE A 105 4.66 -2.24 2.65
CA ILE A 105 3.31 -2.16 2.11
C ILE A 105 3.34 -2.81 0.72
N TYR A 106 2.49 -3.80 0.50
CA TYR A 106 2.35 -4.47 -0.79
C TYR A 106 1.29 -3.77 -1.62
N LEU A 107 1.61 -3.52 -2.88
CA LEU A 107 0.77 -2.72 -3.77
C LEU A 107 0.50 -3.48 -5.06
N LYS A 108 -0.75 -3.41 -5.52
CA LYS A 108 -1.20 -3.86 -6.83
C LYS A 108 -1.46 -2.64 -7.69
N ARG A 109 -0.98 -2.62 -8.92
CA ARG A 109 -1.31 -1.56 -9.87
C ARG A 109 -2.80 -1.65 -10.23
N ILE A 110 -3.46 -0.51 -10.27
CA ILE A 110 -4.84 -0.40 -10.77
C ILE A 110 -4.84 0.43 -12.05
N GLU A 111 -5.54 -0.07 -13.06
CA GLU A 111 -5.90 0.75 -14.22
C GLU A 111 -7.15 1.55 -13.87
N GLY A 112 -7.17 2.81 -14.32
CA GLY A 112 -8.28 3.73 -14.14
C GLY A 112 -8.73 4.27 -15.47
#